data_AF-A0A243RS79-F1
#
_entry.id   AF-A0A243RS79-F1
#
_cell.length_a   1.000
_cell.length_b   1.000
_cell.length_c   1.000
_cell.angle_alpha   90.00
_cell.angle_beta   90.00
_cell.angle_gamma   90.00
#
_symmetry.space_group_name_H-M   'P 1'
#
loop_
_entity.id
_entity.type
_entity.pdbx_description
1 polymer ?
#
loop_
_entity_poly.entity_id
_entity_poly.type
_entity_poly.pdbx_seq_one_letter_code
_entity_poly.pdbx_strand_id
1 'polypeptide(L)'
;RRSGSSIKGEHPPKGGNKALKRAMFLAAFASLSDPESREYYDKKRAEGKKHNAALICLARRRSDVIYAMLRDRKPYQPRRKNHTRKPAAA
;
A
#
# COMPACT_ATOMS: atom_id res chain seq x y z
N ARG A 1 -19.74 -14.83 21.64
CA ARG A 1 -19.80 -15.99 20.72
C ARG A 1 -20.95 -15.73 19.74
N ARG A 2 -20.70 -15.54 18.44
CA ARG A 2 -21.78 -15.48 17.43
C ARG A 2 -21.52 -16.61 16.43
N SER A 3 -22.28 -17.68 16.55
CA SER A 3 -22.35 -18.77 15.57
C SER A 3 -23.14 -18.24 14.37
N GLY A 4 -22.49 -18.11 13.22
CA GLY A 4 -23.14 -17.63 12.02
C GLY A 4 -22.40 -18.11 10.79
N SER A 5 -22.83 -19.26 10.26
CA SER A 5 -22.42 -19.80 8.96
C SER A 5 -23.07 -19.02 7.81
N SER A 6 -22.89 -17.70 7.76
CA SER A 6 -23.35 -16.89 6.62
C SER A 6 -22.14 -16.43 5.82
N ILE A 7 -21.99 -17.04 4.64
CA ILE A 7 -20.96 -16.73 3.62
C ILE A 7 -21.13 -15.28 3.10
N LYS A 8 -22.26 -14.63 3.41
CA LYS A 8 -22.55 -13.20 3.12
C LYS A 8 -22.22 -12.25 4.28
N GLY A 9 -21.62 -12.74 5.37
CA GLY A 9 -21.32 -11.99 6.59
C GLY A 9 -19.90 -11.42 6.67
N GLU A 10 -19.20 -11.22 5.54
CA GLU A 10 -17.89 -10.54 5.53
C GLU A 10 -18.05 -9.06 5.89
N HIS A 11 -18.19 -8.79 7.18
CA HIS A 11 -18.10 -7.45 7.71
C HIS A 11 -16.63 -7.05 7.80
N PRO A 12 -16.28 -5.80 7.40
CA PRO A 12 -14.94 -5.29 7.62
C PRO A 12 -14.55 -5.47 9.09
N PRO A 13 -13.40 -6.11 9.38
CA PRO A 13 -13.00 -6.36 10.76
C PRO A 13 -12.84 -5.02 11.50
N LYS A 14 -13.72 -4.81 12.49
CA LYS A 14 -13.75 -3.58 13.32
C LYS A 14 -12.66 -3.54 14.39
N GLY A 15 -11.91 -4.63 14.57
CA GLY A 15 -10.84 -4.75 15.57
C GLY A 15 -9.54 -4.03 15.20
N GLY A 16 -8.60 -3.95 16.14
CA GLY A 16 -7.28 -3.33 15.98
C GLY A 16 -7.22 -1.83 16.30
N ASN A 17 -6.02 -1.26 16.33
CA ASN A 17 -5.79 0.14 16.70
C ASN A 17 -6.29 1.10 15.60
N LYS A 18 -7.35 1.86 15.89
CA LYS A 18 -7.98 2.81 14.96
C LYS A 18 -7.06 4.00 14.63
N ALA A 19 -6.32 4.51 15.60
CA ALA A 19 -5.41 5.63 15.41
C ALA A 19 -4.28 5.24 14.44
N LEU A 20 -3.70 4.05 14.62
CA LEU A 20 -2.65 3.54 13.73
C LEU A 20 -3.17 3.33 12.30
N LYS A 21 -4.36 2.76 12.13
CA LYS A 21 -4.99 2.59 10.81
C LYS A 21 -5.19 3.94 10.11
N ARG A 22 -5.66 4.95 10.85
CA ARG A 22 -5.87 6.31 10.31
C ARG A 22 -4.55 6.97 9.92
N ALA A 23 -3.53 6.88 10.78
CA ALA A 23 -2.20 7.39 10.50
C ALA A 23 -1.60 6.75 9.24
N MET A 24 -1.69 5.43 9.09
CA MET A 24 -1.19 4.74 7.90
C MET A 24 -1.96 5.11 6.63
N PHE A 25 -3.28 5.31 6.73
CA PHE A 25 -4.07 5.79 5.59
C PHE A 25 -3.63 7.18 5.13
N LEU A 26 -3.46 8.12 6.07
CA LEU A 26 -2.98 9.48 5.77
C LEU A 26 -1.55 9.47 5.23
N ALA A 27 -0.67 8.65 5.79
CA ALA A 27 0.69 8.49 5.29
C ALA A 27 0.71 7.94 3.85
N ALA A 28 -0.15 6.97 3.53
CA ALA A 28 -0.30 6.46 2.17
C ALA A 28 -0.81 7.53 1.20
N PHE A 29 -1.79 8.34 1.62
CA PHE A 29 -2.28 9.46 0.83
C PHE A 29 -1.18 10.51 0.56
N ALA A 30 -0.46 10.93 1.59
CA ALA A 30 0.67 11.86 1.46
C ALA A 30 1.78 11.31 0.55
N SER A 31 2.00 9.99 0.56
CA SER A 31 3.01 9.36 -0.29
C SER A 31 2.68 9.34 -1.79
N LEU A 32 1.49 9.78 -2.22
CA LEU A 32 1.17 9.86 -3.65
C LEU A 32 2.01 10.88 -4.43
N SER A 33 2.76 11.75 -3.74
CA SER A 33 3.78 12.62 -4.34
C SER A 33 5.05 11.86 -4.76
N ASP A 34 5.31 10.70 -4.16
CA ASP A 34 6.44 9.84 -4.52
C ASP A 34 6.10 8.98 -5.76
N PRO A 35 6.94 8.97 -6.81
CA PRO A 35 6.65 8.23 -8.04
C PRO A 35 6.49 6.71 -7.85
N GLU A 36 7.24 6.09 -6.93
CA GLU A 36 7.12 4.64 -6.69
C GLU A 36 5.77 4.28 -6.04
N SER A 37 5.35 5.09 -5.07
CA SER A 37 4.06 4.97 -4.40
C SER A 37 2.91 5.25 -5.36
N ARG A 38 3.07 6.26 -6.24
CA ARG A 38 2.05 6.63 -7.23
C ARG A 38 1.81 5.55 -8.26
N GLU A 39 2.85 4.98 -8.83
CA GLU A 39 2.70 3.89 -9.81
C GLU A 39 2.01 2.67 -9.21
N TYR A 40 2.31 2.33 -7.96
CA TYR A 40 1.61 1.23 -7.29
C TYR A 40 0.13 1.54 -7.08
N TYR A 41 -0.18 2.76 -6.66
CA TYR A 41 -1.56 3.22 -6.54
C TYR A 41 -2.30 3.15 -7.88
N ASP A 42 -1.69 3.65 -8.97
CA ASP A 42 -2.29 3.66 -10.30
C ASP A 42 -2.46 2.24 -10.84
N LYS A 43 -1.50 1.33 -10.59
CA LYS A 43 -1.66 -0.11 -10.87
C LYS A 43 -2.89 -0.68 -10.15
N LYS A 44 -3.08 -0.35 -8.87
CA LYS A 44 -4.27 -0.81 -8.12
C LYS A 44 -5.57 -0.19 -8.62
N ARG A 45 -5.54 1.06 -9.11
CA ARG A 45 -6.69 1.68 -9.78
C ARG A 45 -7.01 1.00 -11.12
N ALA A 46 -5.99 0.64 -11.90
CA ALA A 46 -6.14 -0.09 -13.16
C ALA A 46 -6.69 -1.52 -12.96
N GLU A 47 -6.35 -2.18 -11.84
CA GLU A 47 -6.96 -3.44 -11.40
C GLU A 47 -8.45 -3.29 -10.98
N GLY A 48 -9.07 -2.11 -11.15
CA GLY A 48 -10.48 -1.85 -10.83
C GLY A 48 -10.75 -1.53 -9.36
N LYS A 49 -9.72 -1.36 -8.51
CA LYS A 49 -9.94 -1.00 -7.10
C LYS A 49 -10.41 0.45 -6.98
N LYS A 50 -11.40 0.68 -6.10
CA LYS A 50 -11.83 2.03 -5.69
C LYS A 50 -10.68 2.77 -5.00
N HIS A 51 -10.69 4.10 -5.03
CA HIS A 51 -9.67 4.97 -4.41
C HIS A 51 -9.28 4.54 -2.98
N ASN A 52 -10.26 4.41 -2.08
CA ASN A 52 -10.00 4.00 -0.68
C ASN A 52 -9.36 2.61 -0.58
N ALA A 53 -9.77 1.67 -1.43
CA ALA A 53 -9.20 0.32 -1.46
C ALA A 53 -7.75 0.34 -1.98
N ALA A 54 -7.48 1.14 -3.02
CA ALA A 54 -6.12 1.32 -3.54
C ALA A 54 -5.19 1.96 -2.49
N LEU A 55 -5.67 2.97 -1.74
CA LEU A 55 -4.92 3.57 -0.63
C LEU A 55 -4.67 2.57 0.51
N ILE A 56 -5.64 1.73 0.85
CA ILE A 56 -5.45 0.68 1.86
C ILE A 56 -4.39 -0.33 1.39
N CYS A 57 -4.41 -0.73 0.11
CA CYS A 57 -3.37 -1.59 -0.46
C CYS A 57 -1.98 -0.93 -0.39
N LEU A 58 -1.89 0.37 -0.68
CA LEU A 58 -0.64 1.12 -0.57
C LEU A 58 -0.16 1.23 0.88
N ALA A 59 -1.06 1.55 1.81
CA ALA A 59 -0.76 1.61 3.24
C ALA A 59 -0.20 0.26 3.75
N ARG A 60 -0.78 -0.86 3.30
CA ARG A 60 -0.31 -2.20 3.65
C ARG A 60 1.10 -2.46 3.13
N ARG A 61 1.38 -2.13 1.87
CA ARG A 61 2.73 -2.21 1.28
C ARG A 61 3.75 -1.38 2.07
N ARG A 62 3.36 -0.19 2.53
CA ARG A 62 4.24 0.68 3.35
C ARG A 62 4.51 0.07 4.73
N SER A 63 3.51 -0.54 5.35
CA SER A 63 3.71 -1.29 6.60
C SER A 63 4.71 -2.43 6.44
N ASP A 64 4.67 -3.16 5.32
CA ASP A 64 5.61 -4.24 5.03
C ASP A 64 7.05 -3.71 4.89
N VAL A 65 7.23 -2.54 4.27
CA VAL A 65 8.53 -1.87 4.18
C VAL A 65 9.04 -1.47 5.55
N ILE A 66 8.20 -0.84 6.39
CA ILE A 66 8.57 -0.44 7.75
C ILE A 66 8.94 -1.68 8.58
N TYR A 67 8.16 -2.76 8.45
CA TYR A 67 8.47 -4.02 9.11
C TYR A 67 9.82 -4.60 8.66
N ALA A 68 10.10 -4.61 7.36
CA ALA A 68 11.38 -5.07 6.82
C ALA A 68 12.56 -4.20 7.33
N MET A 69 12.41 -2.87 7.37
CA MET A 69 13.42 -1.96 7.92
C MET A 69 13.73 -2.27 9.39
N LEU A 70 12.70 -2.50 10.20
CA LEU A 70 12.84 -2.82 11.62
C LEU A 70 13.45 -4.21 11.84
N ARG A 71 13.04 -5.20 11.04
CA ARG A 71 13.54 -6.57 11.10
C ARG A 71 15.01 -6.65 10.71
N ASP A 72 15.36 -6.05 9.58
CA ASP A 72 16.70 -6.17 8.98
C ASP A 72 17.66 -5.08 9.49
N ARG A 73 17.15 -4.13 10.29
CA ARG A 73 17.87 -2.95 10.82
C ARG A 73 18.60 -2.17 9.73
N LYS A 74 17.98 -2.07 8.55
CA LYS A 74 18.51 -1.36 7.39
C LYS A 74 17.62 -0.17 7.03
N PRO A 75 18.21 0.97 6.66
CA PRO A 75 17.43 2.11 6.20
C PRO A 75 16.70 1.80 4.89
N TYR A 76 15.61 2.52 4.65
CA TYR A 76 14.88 2.42 3.39
C TYR A 76 15.78 2.80 2.22
N GLN A 77 15.83 1.94 1.20
CA GLN A 77 16.50 2.22 -0.05
C GLN A 77 15.44 2.29 -1.15
N PRO A 78 15.15 3.49 -1.69
CA PRO A 78 14.17 3.63 -2.77
C PRO A 78 14.62 2.80 -3.97
N ARG A 79 13.68 2.05 -4.58
CA ARG A 79 14.01 1.30 -5.79
C ARG A 79 14.36 2.29 -6.89
N ARG A 80 15.66 2.44 -7.17
CA ARG A 80 16.14 3.11 -8.38
C ARG A 80 15.53 2.38 -9.57
N LYS A 81 14.50 2.97 -10.19
CA LYS A 81 14.06 2.52 -11.50
C LYS A 81 15.16 2.90 -12.45
N ASN A 82 15.92 1.90 -12.88
CA ASN A 82 16.76 2.02 -14.07
C ASN A 82 15.81 2.39 -15.20
N HIS A 83 15.67 3.68 -15.50
CA HIS A 83 15.07 4.10 -16.74
C HIS A 83 15.96 3.46 -17.80
N THR A 84 15.45 2.44 -18.48
CA THR A 84 16.06 1.98 -19.72
C THR A 84 16.03 3.20 -20.63
N ARG A 85 17.16 3.90 -20.76
CA ARG A 85 17.35 4.86 -21.83
C ARG A 85 17.21 4.01 -23.09
N LYS A 86 16.05 4.08 -23.74
CA LYS A 86 15.86 3.57 -25.10
C LYS A 86 17.05 4.11 -25.90
N PRO A 87 17.95 3.27 -26.45
CA PRO A 87 19.06 3.79 -27.23
C PRO A 87 18.46 4.60 -28.38
N ALA A 88 18.94 5.84 -28.52
CA ALA A 88 18.59 6.66 -29.66
C ALA A 88 18.93 5.86 -30.92
N ALA A 89 17.93 5.64 -31.78
CA ALA A 89 18.14 5.02 -33.08
C ALA A 89 19.20 5.86 -33.81
N ALA A 90 20.29 5.20 -34.20
CA ALA A 90 21.29 5.72 -35.12
C ALA A 90 20.83 5.47 -36.56
#